data_AF-A0A316QSD0-F1
#
_entry.id   AF-A0A316QSD0-F1
#
_cell.length_a   1.000
_cell.length_b   1.000
_cell.length_c   1.000
_cell.angle_alpha   90.00
_cell.angle_beta   90.00
_cell.angle_gamma   90.00
#
_symmetry.space_group_name_H-M   'P 1'
#
loop_
_entity.id
_entity.type
_entity.pdbx_description
1 polymer ?
#
loop_
_entity_poly.entity_id
_entity_poly.type
_entity_poly.pdbx_seq_one_letter_code
_entity_poly.pdbx_strand_id
1 'polypeptide(L)'
;MKLKVREFNTLAKRKKYRNGAEFFIALGGTICSYQCIKRGCRVGYETIRMLYNTVGEEELLKIIDLEEESLNGFKRKYIQVGKHLY
;
A
#
# COMPACT_ATOMS: atom_id res chain seq x y z
N MET A 1 10.16 3.67 0.65
CA MET A 1 8.97 3.37 -0.15
C MET A 1 7.91 4.45 0.07
N LYS A 2 7.20 4.85 -0.99
CA LYS A 2 6.18 5.90 -0.96
C LYS A 2 4.89 5.43 -1.63
N LEU A 3 3.77 5.99 -1.20
CA LEU A 3 2.47 5.76 -1.85
C LEU A 3 2.29 6.77 -2.99
N LYS A 4 2.01 6.26 -4.18
CA LYS A 4 1.58 7.07 -5.32
C LYS A 4 0.13 7.49 -5.11
N VAL A 5 -0.06 8.67 -4.53
CA VAL A 5 -1.36 9.13 -4.02
C VAL A 5 -2.44 9.19 -5.12
N ARG A 6 -2.08 9.56 -6.36
CA ARG A 6 -3.05 9.68 -7.46
C ARG A 6 -3.59 8.29 -7.88
N GLU A 7 -2.69 7.35 -8.04
CA GLU A 7 -2.93 5.97 -8.43
C GLU A 7 -3.69 5.23 -7.32
N PHE A 8 -3.30 5.47 -6.06
CA PHE A 8 -4.01 4.94 -4.91
C PHE A 8 -5.46 5.46 -4.80
N ASN A 9 -5.69 6.76 -5.05
CA ASN A 9 -7.05 7.30 -5.10
C ASN A 9 -7.87 6.72 -6.26
N THR A 10 -7.22 6.42 -7.39
CA THR A 10 -7.87 5.77 -8.53
C THR A 10 -8.27 4.34 -8.19
N LEU A 11 -7.39 3.60 -7.53
CA LEU A 11 -7.68 2.26 -7.02
C LEU A 11 -8.82 2.27 -5.99
N ALA A 12 -8.82 3.23 -5.06
CA ALA A 12 -9.90 3.38 -4.08
C ALA A 12 -11.27 3.52 -4.76
N LYS A 13 -11.37 4.37 -5.79
CA LYS A 13 -12.60 4.53 -6.59
C LYS A 13 -13.01 3.24 -7.30
N ARG A 14 -12.05 2.51 -7.90
CA ARG A 14 -12.32 1.20 -8.54
C ARG A 14 -12.85 0.17 -7.54
N LYS A 15 -12.37 0.21 -6.29
CA LYS A 15 -12.85 -0.63 -5.18
C LYS A 15 -14.10 -0.07 -4.48
N LYS A 16 -14.78 0.91 -5.07
CA LYS A 16 -16.03 1.53 -4.56
C LYS A 16 -15.89 2.34 -3.27
N TYR A 17 -14.68 2.76 -2.91
CA TYR A 17 -14.47 3.75 -1.85
C TYR A 17 -14.59 5.18 -2.39
N ARG A 18 -15.04 6.12 -1.56
CA ARG A 18 -15.21 7.53 -1.96
C ARG A 18 -13.87 8.19 -2.28
N ASN A 19 -12.84 7.86 -1.51
CA ASN A 19 -11.49 8.38 -1.68
C ASN A 19 -10.42 7.44 -1.07
N GLY A 20 -9.15 7.75 -1.31
CA GLY A 20 -8.03 6.98 -0.77
C GLY A 20 -7.94 7.01 0.75
N ALA A 21 -8.41 8.05 1.44
CA ALA A 21 -8.39 8.07 2.90
C ALA A 21 -9.32 6.98 3.47
N GLU A 22 -10.53 6.86 2.93
CA GLU A 22 -11.49 5.83 3.32
C GLU A 22 -10.95 4.42 3.04
N PHE A 23 -10.34 4.21 1.87
CA PHE A 23 -9.70 2.93 1.55
C PHE A 23 -8.52 2.64 2.49
N PHE A 24 -7.72 3.64 2.83
CA PHE A 24 -6.58 3.49 3.75
C PHE A 24 -7.03 3.13 5.17
N ILE A 25 -8.15 3.68 5.64
CA ILE A 25 -8.75 3.33 6.92
C ILE A 25 -9.26 1.90 6.91
N ALA A 26 -9.91 1.47 5.82
CA ALA A 26 -10.38 0.08 5.66
C ALA A 26 -9.23 -0.94 5.69
N LEU A 27 -8.00 -0.52 5.38
CA LEU A 27 -6.78 -1.33 5.47
C LEU A 27 -6.15 -1.32 6.88
N GLY A 28 -6.82 -0.74 7.88
CA GLY A 28 -6.31 -0.63 9.26
C GLY A 28 -5.45 0.61 9.52
N GLY A 29 -5.36 1.54 8.56
CA GLY A 29 -4.68 2.81 8.74
C GLY A 29 -5.54 3.87 9.45
N THR A 30 -4.96 5.05 9.68
CA THR A 30 -5.68 6.21 10.23
C THR A 30 -5.69 7.39 9.25
N ILE A 31 -6.63 8.32 9.43
CA ILE A 31 -6.67 9.58 8.66
C ILE A 31 -5.36 10.34 8.81
N CYS A 32 -4.82 10.44 10.03
CA CYS A 32 -3.57 11.15 10.32
C CYS A 32 -2.40 10.52 9.55
N SER A 33 -2.27 9.19 9.59
CA SER A 33 -1.25 8.46 8.83
C SER A 33 -1.36 8.71 7.33
N TYR A 34 -2.58 8.71 6.78
CA TYR A 34 -2.81 9.00 5.36
C TYR A 34 -2.43 10.45 4.99
N GLN A 35 -2.72 11.43 5.86
CA GLN A 35 -2.30 12.82 5.64
C GLN A 35 -0.78 12.97 5.63
N CYS A 36 -0.06 12.28 6.52
CA CYS A 36 1.41 12.24 6.51
C CYS A 36 1.94 11.66 5.19
N ILE A 37 1.38 10.55 4.73
CA ILE A 37 1.76 9.94 3.45
C ILE A 37 1.51 10.91 2.28
N LYS A 38 0.38 11.64 2.28
CA LYS A 38 0.10 12.67 1.26
C LYS A 38 1.12 13.80 1.25
N ARG A 39 1.76 14.09 2.38
CA ARG A 39 2.83 15.09 2.51
C ARG A 39 4.22 14.55 2.11
N GLY A 40 4.29 13.30 1.64
CA GLY A 40 5.54 12.68 1.18
C GLY A 40 6.25 11.81 2.22
N CYS A 41 5.62 11.54 3.37
CA CYS A 41 6.18 10.59 4.34
C CYS A 41 6.31 9.19 3.74
N ARG A 42 7.36 8.49 4.17
CA ARG A 42 7.59 7.09 3.79
C ARG A 42 6.49 6.19 4.38
N VAL A 43 6.18 5.15 3.62
CA VAL A 43 5.26 4.10 4.03
C VAL A 43 6.08 2.94 4.62
N GLY A 44 5.67 2.46 5.79
CA GLY A 44 6.33 1.34 6.46
C GLY A 44 6.03 0.00 5.77
N TYR A 45 6.90 -0.97 6.00
CA TYR A 45 6.78 -2.32 5.44
C TYR A 45 5.43 -2.99 5.81
N GLU A 46 4.96 -2.84 7.04
CA GLU A 46 3.67 -3.41 7.47
C GLU A 46 2.48 -2.88 6.67
N THR A 47 2.44 -1.59 6.38
CA THR A 47 1.38 -1.00 5.55
C THR A 47 1.44 -1.54 4.12
N ILE A 48 2.64 -1.74 3.58
CA ILE A 48 2.82 -2.31 2.25
C ILE A 48 2.47 -3.79 2.22
N ARG A 49 2.74 -4.54 3.29
CA ARG A 49 2.28 -5.93 3.47
C ARG A 49 0.76 -6.04 3.46
N MET A 50 0.08 -5.18 4.22
CA MET A 50 -1.38 -5.14 4.24
C MET A 50 -1.96 -4.80 2.86
N LEU A 51 -1.35 -3.83 2.15
CA LEU A 51 -1.71 -3.51 0.77
C LEU A 51 -1.48 -4.71 -0.15
N TYR A 52 -0.30 -5.34 -0.11
CA TYR A 52 0.05 -6.52 -0.91
C TYR A 52 -1.00 -7.62 -0.75
N ASN A 53 -1.34 -7.96 0.49
CA ASN A 53 -2.31 -8.99 0.82
C ASN A 53 -3.74 -8.62 0.37
N THR A 54 -4.07 -7.34 0.28
CA THR A 54 -5.44 -6.87 -0.06
C THR A 54 -5.65 -6.67 -1.56
N VAL A 55 -4.64 -6.19 -2.28
CA VAL A 55 -4.78 -5.79 -3.69
C VAL A 55 -3.99 -6.69 -4.63
N GLY A 56 -3.06 -7.49 -4.10
CA GLY A 56 -2.16 -8.32 -4.87
C GLY A 56 -0.94 -7.56 -5.39
N GLU A 57 0.03 -8.33 -5.88
CA GLU A 57 1.33 -7.85 -6.32
C GLU A 57 1.26 -6.84 -7.47
N GLU A 58 0.48 -7.15 -8.52
CA GLU A 58 0.38 -6.31 -9.71
C GLU A 58 -0.23 -4.93 -9.41
N GLU A 59 -1.30 -4.89 -8.62
CA GLU A 59 -1.91 -3.61 -8.22
C GLU A 59 -1.00 -2.85 -7.25
N LEU A 60 -0.28 -3.55 -6.36
CA LEU A 60 0.66 -2.90 -5.43
C LEU A 60 1.73 -2.11 -6.18
N LEU A 61 2.33 -2.69 -7.23
CA LEU A 61 3.38 -2.03 -8.03
C LEU A 61 2.88 -0.76 -8.74
N LYS A 62 1.57 -0.67 -9.02
CA LYS A 62 0.95 0.53 -9.60
C LYS A 62 0.79 1.64 -8.57
N ILE A 63 0.59 1.31 -7.30
CA ILE A 63 0.30 2.27 -6.23
C ILE A 63 1.48 2.58 -5.30
N ILE A 64 2.53 1.77 -5.30
CA ILE A 64 3.74 1.98 -4.49
C ILE A 64 4.93 2.35 -5.38
N ASP A 65 5.69 3.32 -4.90
CA ASP A 65 7.07 3.55 -5.32
C ASP A 65 8.00 2.86 -4.31
N LEU A 66 8.74 1.85 -4.78
CA LEU A 66 9.63 1.08 -3.93
C LEU A 66 10.93 1.83 -3.61
N GLU A 67 11.20 2.98 -4.26
CA GLU A 67 12.45 3.72 -4.16
C GLU A 67 13.66 2.80 -4.42
N GLU A 68 14.55 2.60 -3.45
CA GLU A 68 15.74 1.74 -3.58
C GLU A 68 15.49 0.26 -3.23
N GLU A 69 14.28 -0.09 -2.78
CA GLU A 69 13.90 -1.46 -2.44
C GLU A 69 13.45 -2.23 -3.69
N SER A 70 13.73 -3.53 -3.76
CA SER A 70 13.15 -4.39 -4.80
C SER A 70 11.93 -5.14 -4.27
N LEU A 71 10.99 -5.50 -5.14
CA LEU A 71 9.83 -6.30 -4.73
C LEU A 71 10.24 -7.63 -4.09
N ASN A 72 11.28 -8.28 -4.64
CA ASN A 72 11.82 -9.51 -4.06
C ASN A 72 12.51 -9.26 -2.70
N GLY A 73 13.22 -8.14 -2.55
CA GLY A 73 13.81 -7.71 -1.28
C GLY A 73 12.74 -7.48 -0.21
N PHE A 74 11.63 -6.82 -0.58
CA PHE A 74 10.46 -6.65 0.26
C PHE A 74 9.85 -8.00 0.69
N LYS A 75 9.55 -8.90 -0.26
CA LYS A 75 8.91 -10.20 0.02
C LYS A 75 9.77 -11.09 0.92
N ARG A 76 11.09 -11.05 0.77
CA ARG A 76 12.05 -11.83 1.60
C ARG A 76 12.03 -11.46 3.09
N LYS A 77 11.46 -10.31 3.46
CA LYS A 77 11.32 -9.89 4.87
C LYS A 77 10.15 -10.59 5.58
N TYR A 78 9.34 -11.35 4.85
CA TYR A 78 8.10 -11.97 5.33
C TYR A 78 8.04 -13.45 4.98
N ILE A 79 7.23 -14.19 5.72
CA ILE A 79 6.92 -15.58 5.38
C ILE A 79 5.79 -15.57 4.34
N GLN A 80 6.06 -16.09 3.14
CA GLN A 80 5.05 -16.19 2.10
C GLN A 80 4.29 -17.51 2.21
N VAL A 81 2.97 -17.45 2.42
CA VAL A 81 2.06 -18.61 2.37
C VAL A 81 1.04 -18.38 1.27
N GLY A 82 1.21 -19.09 0.16
CA GLY A 82 0.43 -18.88 -1.06
C GLY A 82 0.60 -17.45 -1.60
N LYS A 83 -0.49 -16.67 -1.62
CA LYS A 83 -0.53 -15.27 -2.08
C LYS A 83 -0.40 -14.23 -0.97
N HIS A 84 -0.20 -14.66 0.27
CA HIS A 84 -0.17 -13.78 1.44
C HIS A 84 1.23 -13.75 2.07
N LEU A 85 1.61 -12.59 2.58
CA LEU A 85 2.83 -12.34 3.34
C LEU A 85 2.48 -12.19 4.82
N TYR A 86 3.23 -12.89 5.69
CA TYR A 86 3.10 -12.88 7.15
C TYR A 86 4.34 -12.30 7.80
#